data_AF-A0A7X7DDD7-F1
#
_entry.id   AF-A0A7X7DDD7-F1
#
_cell.length_a   1.000
_cell.length_b   1.000
_cell.length_c   1.000
_cell.angle_alpha   90.00
_cell.angle_beta   90.00
_cell.angle_gamma   90.00
#
_symmetry.space_group_name_H-M   'P 1'
#
loop_
_entity.id
_entity.type
_entity.pdbx_description
1 polymer ?
#
loop_
_entity_poly.entity_id
_entity_poly.type
_entity_poly.pdbx_seq_one_letter_code
_entity_poly.pdbx_strand_id
1 'polypeptide(L)' 'TPDGEVVGVVFGAAMDAEDTGYALTVDQVLPQLMAAVESWQPVATGSCVGAG' A
#
# COMPACT_ATOMS: atom_id res chain seq x y z
N THR A 1 -14.94 -1.44 8.34
CA THR A 1 -16.28 -1.19 8.93
C THR A 1 -16.80 -2.48 9.53
N PRO A 2 -17.82 -2.47 10.40
CA PRO A 2 -18.45 -3.72 10.88
C PRO A 2 -18.88 -4.64 9.72
N ASP A 3 -19.10 -4.05 8.55
CA ASP A 3 -19.50 -4.69 7.30
C ASP A 3 -18.35 -5.32 6.49
N GLY A 4 -17.10 -5.25 6.99
CA GLY A 4 -15.95 -5.89 6.36
C GLY A 4 -15.36 -5.15 5.16
N GLU A 5 -15.68 -3.88 4.98
CA GLU A 5 -15.15 -3.08 3.87
C GLU A 5 -13.66 -2.75 4.08
N VAL A 6 -12.91 -2.76 2.98
CA VAL A 6 -11.51 -2.32 2.94
C VAL A 6 -11.46 -0.81 3.10
N VAL A 7 -10.75 -0.35 4.13
CA VAL A 7 -10.56 1.09 4.42
C VAL A 7 -9.16 1.59 4.05
N GLY A 8 -8.26 0.68 3.66
CA GLY A 8 -6.89 1.03 3.28
C GLY A 8 -5.97 -0.18 3.16
N VAL A 9 -4.68 0.11 2.94
CA VAL A 9 -3.60 -0.88 2.80
C VAL A 9 -2.50 -0.57 3.81
N VAL A 10 -2.18 -1.54 4.69
CA VAL A 10 -1.11 -1.40 5.68
C VAL A 10 0.26 -1.49 4.99
N PHE A 11 1.17 -0.56 5.31
CA PHE A 11 2.52 -0.53 4.71
C PHE A 11 3.67 -0.36 5.72
N GLY A 12 3.38 -0.07 6.99
CA GLY A 12 4.42 0.11 7.99
C GLY A 12 3.89 0.23 9.40
N ALA A 13 4.83 0.34 10.35
CA ALA A 13 4.58 0.57 11.76
C ALA A 13 5.50 1.69 12.27
N ALA A 14 5.08 2.37 13.33
CA ALA A 14 5.91 3.36 14.01
C ALA A 14 7.08 2.67 14.73
N MET A 15 8.22 3.36 14.81
CA MET A 15 9.42 2.84 15.48
C MET A 15 9.40 3.12 16.99
N ASP A 16 8.64 4.13 17.39
CA ASP A 16 8.60 4.72 18.73
C ASP A 16 7.24 4.55 19.42
N ALA A 17 6.27 3.92 18.74
CA ALA A 17 4.93 3.67 19.26
C ALA A 17 4.47 2.26 18.88
N GLU A 18 4.59 1.32 19.81
CA GLU A 18 4.40 -0.13 19.60
C GLU A 18 3.00 -0.47 19.05
N ASP A 19 1.98 0.32 19.37
CA ASP A 19 0.58 0.10 18.96
C ASP A 19 0.16 0.92 17.72
N THR A 20 1.11 1.58 17.03
CA THR A 20 0.79 2.46 15.91
C THR A 20 1.24 1.88 14.56
N GLY A 21 0.26 1.64 13.68
CA GLY A 21 0.46 1.26 12.28
C GLY A 21 0.20 2.40 11.30
N TYR A 22 0.76 2.30 10.10
CA TYR A 22 0.48 3.22 8.99
C TYR A 22 -0.22 2.48 7.85
N ALA A 23 -1.29 3.08 7.35
CA ALA A 23 -2.05 2.58 6.21
C ALA A 23 -2.27 3.71 5.19
N LEU A 24 -2.20 3.35 3.91
CA LEU A 24 -2.69 4.20 2.82
C LEU A 24 -4.21 4.09 2.79
N THR A 25 -4.91 5.21 2.67
CA THR A 25 -6.37 5.23 2.52
C THR A 25 -6.79 4.67 1.16
N VAL A 26 -8.06 4.27 1.04
CA VAL A 26 -8.62 3.85 -0.26
C VAL A 26 -8.38 4.90 -1.34
N ASP A 27 -8.62 6.18 -1.04
CA ASP A 27 -8.44 7.27 -2.00
C ASP A 27 -6.99 7.41 -2.48
N GLN A 28 -6.03 7.12 -1.61
CA GLN A 28 -4.60 7.18 -1.96
C GLN A 28 -4.16 6.02 -2.87
N VAL A 29 -4.83 4.87 -2.79
CA VAL A 29 -4.48 3.68 -3.60
C VAL A 29 -5.34 3.51 -4.84
N LEU A 30 -6.51 4.16 -4.89
CA LEU A 30 -7.49 4.01 -5.98
C LEU A 30 -6.91 4.27 -7.39
N PRO A 31 -6.09 5.31 -7.63
CA PRO A 31 -5.53 5.54 -8.96
C PRO A 31 -4.65 4.37 -9.44
N GLN A 32 -3.85 3.79 -8.54
CA GLN A 32 -2.99 2.64 -8.82
C GLN A 32 -3.82 1.38 -9.08
N LEU A 33 -4.91 1.18 -8.34
CA LEU A 33 -5.84 0.07 -8.58
C LEU A 33 -6.51 0.18 -9.95
N MET A 34 -6.94 1.38 -10.35
CA MET A 34 -7.52 1.61 -11.68
C MET A 34 -6.52 1.29 -12.79
N ALA A 35 -5.27 1.73 -12.65
CA ALA A 35 -4.22 1.41 -13.62
C ALA A 35 -3.88 -0.09 -13.67
N ALA A 36 -3.96 -0.78 -12.52
CA ALA A 36 -3.63 -2.21 -12.43
C ALA A 36 -4.61 -3.11 -13.21
N VAL A 37 -5.87 -2.72 -13.33
CA VAL A 37 -6.90 -3.48 -14.10
C VAL A 37 -6.50 -3.67 -15.55
N GLU A 38 -5.74 -2.73 -16.13
CA GLU A 38 -5.28 -2.80 -17.52
C GLU A 38 -3.83 -3.30 -17.63
N SER A 39 -3.17 -3.63 -16.51
CA SER A 39 -1.78 -4.05 -16.49
C SER A 39 -1.64 -5.57 -16.54
N TRP A 40 -1.14 -6.10 -17.66
CA TRP A 40 -0.99 -7.54 -17.89
C TRP A 40 0.43 -7.95 -18.28
N GLN A 41 1.32 -6.96 -18.42
CA GLN A 41 2.71 -7.18 -18.80
C GLN A 41 3.62 -6.96 -17.59
N PRO A 42 4.72 -7.72 -17.49
CA PRO A 42 5.71 -7.51 -16.43
C PRO A 42 6.27 -6.08 -16.45
N VAL A 43 6.57 -5.56 -15.26
CA VAL A 43 7.22 -4.25 -15.06
C VAL A 43 8.50 -4.41 -14.24
N ALA A 44 9.42 -3.45 -14.37
CA ALA A 44 10.61 -3.41 -13.53
C ALA A 44 10.24 -3.08 -12.08
N THR A 45 10.83 -3.80 -11.11
CA THR A 45 10.60 -3.61 -9.67
C THR A 45 11.50 -2.55 -9.02
N GLY A 46 12.42 -1.97 -9.79
CA GLY A 46 13.42 -1.02 -9.28
C GLY A 46 14.54 -1.68 -8.47
N SER A 47 15.32 -0.84 -7.79
CA SER A 47 16.45 -1.26 -6.93
C SER A 47 15.98 -1.73 -5.55
N CYS A 48 16.83 -2.48 -4.85
CA CYS A 48 16.59 -2.87 -3.46
C CYS A 48 16.52 -1.63 -2.54
N VAL A 49 15.55 -1.62 -1.62
CA VAL A 49 15.43 -0.60 -0.57
C VAL A 49 16.55 -0.79 0.46
N GLY A 50 17.26 0.28 0.83
CA GLY A 50 18.30 0.25 1.87
C GLY A 50 19.68 -0.23 1.42
N ALA A 51 19.93 -0.39 0.11
CA ALA A 51 21.22 -0.80 -0.43
C ALA A 51 22.27 0.34 -0.49
N GLY A 52 22.20 1.32 0.42
CA GLY A 52 23.10 2.48 0.51
C GLY A 52 23.77 2.57 1.87
#